data_AF-A0A6I2L8E1-F1
#
_entry.id   AF-A0A6I2L8E1-F1
#
_cell.length_a   1.000
_cell.length_b   1.000
_cell.length_c   1.000
_cell.angle_alpha   90.00
_cell.angle_beta   90.00
_cell.angle_gamma   90.00
#
_symmetry.space_group_name_H-M   'P 1'
#
loop_
_entity.id
_entity.type
_entity.pdbx_description
1 polymer ?
#
loop_
_entity_poly.entity_id
_entity_poly.type
_entity_poly.pdbx_seq_one_letter_code
_entity_poly.pdbx_strand_id
1 'polypeptide(L)'
;MLFAANGSGKSPVVRMLASALGFPNNFRAEILEKCNSVILQAEADGRPLTIRRSIEAKNGIFYAEIDFDGEQTEHHSEASFSAALFQLLGLKPPRLVSTQGQETQPYIATLLPLFYLIQGHGYSTAYRAPSSFITDQFAEMVRFAFGLNPKHSFEVKKSLIEEKSALEAQTRKIVAAQRVLEYQSRGVDGSDANQAALQRTCENLTQQIDGLRASVDSKGAASSALTQLLHQKDVQIRGRQLELFELQNRVAGIEVIRAEIDGEVKTLSLNEEARGVFTSFHEICRAPNCGLFLGSADSYGKNLLYLKDQIKDLERNSQRAEIRIEQLEERLEEMGAERQTLVESLESSSTSSADQLVTAVQALTRQLVTAQSELGRITGLKDERSKLFRLERERDRIQERIEELANTGRADHAFNELRRKLRELTVKWMDTLDTTSVSRHVDIDLNLRFTFGGETLETIGSGGTSSTTSRLVLAIHAALLEAYLADESSPFRFLILDTPKQDELHTADLARYITELERMCEAHNAQLIFSSTEYDHPTAKQDMRWLPTYRGPEKSMYLGKRSDLLSE
;
A
#
# COMPACT_ATOMS: atom_id res chain seq x y z
N MET A 1 -44.78 14.80 -3.40
CA MET A 1 -44.63 15.56 -2.13
C MET A 1 -45.61 15.05 -1.07
N LEU A 2 -45.17 14.89 0.19
CA LEU A 2 -46.03 14.68 1.36
C LEU A 2 -46.22 16.01 2.10
N PHE A 3 -47.45 16.53 2.16
CA PHE A 3 -47.74 17.81 2.79
C PHE A 3 -48.81 17.71 3.89
N ALA A 4 -48.49 18.19 5.09
CA ALA A 4 -49.43 18.27 6.23
C ALA A 4 -48.81 19.04 7.40
N ALA A 5 -49.63 19.41 8.39
CA ALA A 5 -49.16 19.97 9.65
C ALA A 5 -48.17 19.04 10.40
N ASN A 6 -47.37 19.62 11.31
CA ASN A 6 -46.50 18.86 12.19
C ASN A 6 -47.30 17.84 13.00
N GLY A 7 -46.78 16.63 13.17
CA GLY A 7 -47.44 15.56 13.90
C GLY A 7 -48.51 14.76 13.11
N SER A 8 -48.74 15.03 11.82
CA SER A 8 -49.67 14.23 10.99
C SER A 8 -49.12 12.85 10.55
N GLY A 9 -47.87 12.52 10.90
CA GLY A 9 -47.26 11.23 10.56
C GLY A 9 -46.44 11.20 9.26
N LYS A 10 -45.98 12.35 8.73
CA LYS A 10 -45.13 12.43 7.52
C LYS A 10 -43.82 11.65 7.64
N SER A 11 -43.00 11.96 8.65
CA SER A 11 -41.68 11.34 8.84
C SER A 11 -41.76 9.82 9.01
N PRO A 12 -42.75 9.25 9.75
CA PRO A 12 -43.00 7.81 9.73
C PRO A 12 -43.20 7.21 8.33
N VAL A 13 -43.96 7.85 7.44
CA VAL A 13 -44.16 7.34 6.07
C VAL A 13 -42.87 7.38 5.25
N VAL A 14 -42.10 8.47 5.33
CA VAL A 14 -40.80 8.57 4.64
C VAL A 14 -39.81 7.51 5.18
N ARG A 15 -39.82 7.27 6.49
CA ARG A 15 -39.01 6.20 7.11
C ARG A 15 -39.48 4.81 6.70
N MET A 16 -40.78 4.59 6.49
CA MET A 16 -41.30 3.33 5.97
C MET A 16 -40.79 3.08 4.54
N LEU A 17 -40.77 4.10 3.69
CA LEU A 17 -40.18 4.02 2.35
C LEU A 17 -38.70 3.61 2.40
N ALA A 18 -37.88 4.33 3.18
CA ALA A 18 -36.47 3.98 3.35
C ALA A 18 -36.29 2.58 3.98
N SER A 19 -37.19 2.19 4.89
CA SER A 19 -37.17 0.86 5.50
C SER A 19 -37.42 -0.23 4.47
N ALA A 20 -38.44 -0.09 3.61
CA ALA A 20 -38.69 -1.05 2.53
C ALA A 20 -37.45 -1.27 1.66
N LEU A 21 -36.67 -0.21 1.38
CA LEU A 21 -35.43 -0.29 0.61
C LEU A 21 -34.25 -0.94 1.34
N GLY A 22 -34.33 -1.22 2.63
CA GLY A 22 -33.21 -1.83 3.37
C GLY A 22 -32.73 -1.02 4.57
N PHE A 23 -33.11 0.25 4.70
CA PHE A 23 -32.62 1.10 5.78
C PHE A 23 -33.21 0.72 7.16
N PRO A 24 -32.39 0.51 8.19
CA PRO A 24 -32.89 0.27 9.55
C PRO A 24 -33.49 1.57 10.12
N ASN A 25 -34.75 1.51 10.51
CA ASN A 25 -35.47 2.64 11.11
C ASN A 25 -36.15 2.21 12.40
N ASN A 26 -36.02 3.04 13.43
CA ASN A 26 -36.75 2.87 14.67
C ASN A 26 -38.12 3.56 14.57
N PHE A 27 -39.18 2.80 14.80
CA PHE A 27 -40.55 3.30 14.85
C PHE A 27 -41.05 3.38 16.29
N ARG A 28 -42.01 4.27 16.55
CA ARG A 28 -42.67 4.36 17.86
C ARG A 28 -43.48 3.09 18.13
N ALA A 29 -43.63 2.72 19.40
CA ALA A 29 -44.37 1.53 19.83
C ALA A 29 -45.76 1.42 19.19
N GLU A 30 -46.48 2.53 19.05
CA GLU A 30 -47.81 2.57 18.42
C GLU A 30 -47.83 2.09 16.96
N ILE A 31 -46.74 2.31 16.21
CA ILE A 31 -46.60 1.84 14.82
C ILE A 31 -46.26 0.35 14.84
N LEU A 32 -45.32 -0.06 15.70
CA LEU A 32 -44.91 -1.46 15.83
C LEU A 32 -46.10 -2.35 16.24
N GLU A 33 -46.95 -1.89 17.16
CA GLU A 33 -48.13 -2.64 17.60
C GLU A 33 -49.23 -2.78 16.54
N LYS A 34 -49.32 -1.83 15.60
CA LYS A 34 -50.47 -1.69 14.67
C LYS A 34 -50.12 -1.98 13.22
N CYS A 35 -48.85 -1.93 12.83
CA CYS A 35 -48.38 -2.12 11.46
C CYS A 35 -47.52 -3.37 11.37
N ASN A 36 -47.88 -4.30 10.47
CA ASN A 36 -47.14 -5.55 10.29
C ASN A 36 -46.01 -5.43 9.27
N SER A 37 -46.26 -4.75 8.15
CA SER A 37 -45.29 -4.64 7.05
C SER A 37 -45.47 -3.36 6.26
N VAL A 38 -44.41 -2.90 5.60
CA VAL A 38 -44.45 -1.90 4.53
C VAL A 38 -44.34 -2.62 3.19
N ILE A 39 -45.08 -2.15 2.18
CA ILE A 39 -45.00 -2.62 0.80
C ILE A 39 -44.61 -1.43 -0.06
N LEU A 40 -43.49 -1.53 -0.76
CA LEU A 40 -43.02 -0.59 -1.75
C LEU A 40 -43.25 -1.17 -3.14
N GLN A 41 -43.94 -0.42 -3.98
CA GLN A 41 -44.05 -0.69 -5.41
C GLN A 41 -43.16 0.31 -6.14
N ALA A 42 -42.27 -0.20 -6.97
CA ALA A 42 -41.30 0.56 -7.73
C ALA A 42 -41.14 -0.05 -9.13
N GLU A 43 -40.28 0.56 -9.93
CA GLU A 43 -39.90 0.05 -11.25
C GLU A 43 -38.38 -0.05 -11.31
N ALA A 44 -37.86 -1.14 -11.86
CA ALA A 44 -36.45 -1.31 -12.18
C ALA A 44 -36.34 -1.80 -13.63
N ASP A 45 -35.55 -1.11 -14.45
CA ASP A 45 -35.39 -1.39 -15.89
C ASP A 45 -36.70 -1.60 -16.67
N GLY A 46 -37.70 -0.74 -16.45
CA GLY A 46 -38.99 -0.87 -17.13
C GLY A 46 -39.95 -1.90 -16.52
N ARG A 47 -39.52 -2.65 -15.49
CA ARG A 47 -40.24 -3.80 -14.93
C ARG A 47 -40.73 -3.54 -13.50
N PRO A 48 -41.91 -4.06 -13.13
CA PRO A 48 -42.48 -3.87 -11.82
C PRO A 48 -41.65 -4.60 -10.75
N LEU A 49 -41.33 -3.87 -9.68
CA LEU A 49 -40.64 -4.34 -8.49
C LEU A 49 -41.54 -4.12 -7.28
N THR A 50 -41.84 -5.18 -6.53
CA THR A 50 -42.53 -5.06 -5.24
C THR A 50 -41.62 -5.55 -4.13
N ILE A 51 -41.34 -4.69 -3.16
CA ILE A 51 -40.58 -5.05 -1.94
C ILE A 51 -41.51 -4.97 -0.75
N ARG A 52 -41.70 -6.08 -0.06
CA ARG A 52 -42.43 -6.13 1.20
C ARG A 52 -41.45 -6.35 2.34
N ARG A 53 -41.46 -5.47 3.34
CA ARG A 53 -40.62 -5.59 4.54
C ARG A 53 -41.46 -5.60 5.80
N SER A 54 -41.21 -6.56 6.68
CA SER A 54 -41.84 -6.60 8.01
C SER A 54 -41.35 -5.45 8.89
N ILE A 55 -42.27 -4.83 9.62
CA ILE A 55 -41.97 -3.77 10.60
C ILE A 55 -41.70 -4.47 11.94
N GLU A 56 -40.49 -4.27 12.49
CA GLU A 56 -39.95 -5.05 13.61
C GLU A 56 -40.73 -4.84 14.92
N ALA A 57 -41.76 -5.66 15.16
CA ALA A 57 -42.59 -5.53 16.36
C ALA A 57 -42.54 -6.72 17.32
N LYS A 58 -42.14 -7.92 16.88
CA LYS A 58 -42.36 -9.13 17.68
C LYS A 58 -41.16 -9.99 18.04
N ASN A 59 -40.05 -9.99 17.30
CA ASN A 59 -38.88 -10.83 17.64
C ASN A 59 -37.51 -10.26 17.19
N GLY A 60 -37.44 -9.04 16.63
CA GLY A 60 -36.20 -8.47 16.09
C GLY A 60 -35.61 -9.23 14.89
N ILE A 61 -36.42 -10.07 14.24
CA ILE A 61 -35.99 -10.87 13.07
C ILE A 61 -36.26 -10.06 11.81
N PHE A 62 -35.21 -9.82 11.02
CA PHE A 62 -35.32 -9.22 9.69
C PHE A 62 -36.13 -10.14 8.77
N TYR A 63 -37.11 -9.60 8.06
CA TYR A 63 -37.83 -10.32 7.00
C TYR A 63 -38.24 -9.38 5.88
N ALA A 64 -37.90 -9.77 4.65
CA ALA A 64 -38.33 -9.08 3.44
C ALA A 64 -38.60 -10.06 2.30
N GLU A 65 -39.58 -9.72 1.47
CA GLU A 65 -39.90 -10.40 0.21
C GLU A 65 -39.61 -9.42 -0.94
N ILE A 66 -38.93 -9.89 -1.97
CA ILE A 66 -38.73 -9.16 -3.23
C ILE A 66 -39.46 -9.94 -4.33
N ASP A 67 -40.40 -9.28 -4.99
CA ASP A 67 -41.07 -9.76 -6.21
C ASP A 67 -40.60 -8.90 -7.38
N PHE A 68 -39.94 -9.52 -8.36
CA PHE A 68 -39.50 -8.87 -9.57
C PHE A 68 -39.88 -9.70 -10.78
N ASP A 69 -40.68 -9.13 -11.68
CA ASP A 69 -41.13 -9.81 -12.90
C ASP A 69 -41.83 -11.17 -12.62
N GLY A 70 -42.47 -11.31 -11.45
CA GLY A 70 -43.17 -12.52 -11.01
C GLY A 70 -42.28 -13.55 -10.30
N GLU A 71 -40.97 -13.31 -10.19
CA GLU A 71 -40.07 -14.11 -9.36
C GLU A 71 -40.02 -13.57 -7.93
N GLN A 72 -40.45 -14.39 -6.96
CA GLN A 72 -40.46 -14.04 -5.55
C GLN A 72 -39.28 -14.66 -4.80
N THR A 73 -38.60 -13.85 -3.99
CA THR A 73 -37.51 -14.29 -3.12
C THR A 73 -37.72 -13.78 -1.69
N GLU A 74 -37.39 -14.63 -0.71
CA GLU A 74 -37.51 -14.32 0.71
C GLU A 74 -36.14 -14.14 1.37
N HIS A 75 -36.03 -13.17 2.27
CA HIS A 75 -34.78 -12.76 2.91
C HIS A 75 -34.97 -12.61 4.41
N HIS A 76 -34.18 -13.36 5.18
CA HIS A 76 -34.21 -13.34 6.65
C HIS A 76 -33.06 -12.52 7.28
N SER A 77 -32.26 -11.84 6.47
CA SER A 77 -31.14 -11.02 6.91
C SER A 77 -30.94 -9.81 6.01
N GLU A 78 -30.36 -8.73 6.55
CA GLU A 78 -29.99 -7.54 5.77
C GLU A 78 -28.96 -7.87 4.67
N ALA A 79 -28.06 -8.83 4.94
CA ALA A 79 -27.04 -9.26 4.00
C ALA A 79 -27.64 -9.96 2.78
N SER A 80 -28.52 -10.95 2.98
CA SER A 80 -29.19 -11.65 1.88
C SER A 80 -30.07 -10.70 1.06
N PHE A 81 -30.81 -9.82 1.73
CA PHE A 81 -31.65 -8.82 1.08
C PHE A 81 -30.83 -7.83 0.25
N SER A 82 -29.75 -7.28 0.81
CA SER A 82 -28.88 -6.33 0.10
C SER A 82 -28.22 -6.99 -1.10
N ALA A 83 -27.74 -8.24 -0.97
CA ALA A 83 -27.12 -8.98 -2.07
C ALA A 83 -28.11 -9.20 -3.22
N ALA A 84 -29.34 -9.62 -2.92
CA ALA A 84 -30.38 -9.81 -3.92
C ALA A 84 -30.78 -8.49 -4.61
N LEU A 85 -30.95 -7.42 -3.83
CA LEU A 85 -31.32 -6.11 -4.39
C LEU A 85 -30.18 -5.53 -5.25
N PHE A 86 -28.91 -5.65 -4.83
CA PHE A 86 -27.77 -5.25 -5.67
C PHE A 86 -27.72 -6.04 -6.98
N GLN A 87 -27.89 -7.36 -6.92
CA GLN A 87 -27.89 -8.21 -8.10
C GLN A 87 -29.01 -7.83 -9.08
N LEU A 88 -30.22 -7.58 -8.56
CA LEU A 88 -31.36 -7.12 -9.36
C LEU A 88 -31.08 -5.79 -10.05
N LEU A 89 -30.44 -4.86 -9.34
CA LEU A 89 -30.05 -3.55 -9.86
C LEU A 89 -28.76 -3.57 -10.70
N GLY A 90 -28.21 -4.74 -11.02
CA GLY A 90 -26.98 -4.88 -11.82
C GLY A 90 -25.69 -4.45 -11.11
N LEU A 91 -25.72 -4.22 -9.79
CA LEU A 91 -24.60 -3.76 -8.99
C LEU A 91 -23.80 -4.94 -8.41
N LYS A 92 -22.48 -4.85 -8.47
CA LYS A 92 -21.56 -5.85 -7.90
C LYS A 92 -20.88 -5.29 -6.66
N PRO A 93 -21.32 -5.65 -5.44
CA PRO A 93 -20.74 -5.09 -4.22
C PRO A 93 -19.25 -5.48 -4.09
N PRO A 94 -18.33 -4.52 -3.96
CA PRO A 94 -16.90 -4.81 -3.81
C PRO A 94 -16.60 -5.46 -2.46
N ARG A 95 -15.54 -6.27 -2.41
CA ARG A 95 -14.97 -6.80 -1.15
C ARG A 95 -14.05 -5.75 -0.53
N LEU A 96 -14.49 -5.18 0.57
CA LEU A 96 -13.86 -4.05 1.24
C LEU A 96 -13.23 -4.44 2.57
N VAL A 97 -12.44 -3.52 3.13
CA VAL A 97 -11.81 -3.67 4.44
C VAL A 97 -12.64 -2.95 5.50
N SER A 98 -13.06 -3.69 6.52
CA SER A 98 -13.76 -3.13 7.67
C SER A 98 -12.83 -2.28 8.55
N THR A 99 -13.40 -1.47 9.45
CA THR A 99 -12.63 -0.71 10.45
C THR A 99 -11.84 -1.60 11.41
N GLN A 100 -12.21 -2.88 11.53
CA GLN A 100 -11.47 -3.91 12.27
C GLN A 100 -10.42 -4.63 11.40
N GLY A 101 -10.26 -4.23 10.14
CA GLY A 101 -9.31 -4.81 9.21
C GLY A 101 -9.71 -6.13 8.57
N GLN A 102 -10.96 -6.57 8.77
CA GLN A 102 -11.53 -7.81 8.25
C GLN A 102 -12.22 -7.59 6.89
N GLU A 103 -12.55 -8.67 6.20
CA GLU A 103 -13.36 -8.63 4.98
C GLU A 103 -14.79 -8.17 5.28
N THR A 104 -15.33 -7.29 4.45
CA THR A 104 -16.72 -6.85 4.53
C THR A 104 -17.25 -6.41 3.16
N GLN A 105 -18.55 -6.16 3.07
CA GLN A 105 -19.21 -5.70 1.85
C GLN A 105 -20.21 -4.57 2.17
N PRO A 106 -20.54 -3.71 1.18
CA PRO A 106 -21.63 -2.75 1.31
C PRO A 106 -22.98 -3.42 1.55
N TYR A 107 -23.86 -2.72 2.25
CA TYR A 107 -25.30 -3.04 2.32
C TYR A 107 -26.11 -1.91 1.68
N ILE A 108 -27.37 -2.16 1.35
CA ILE A 108 -28.23 -1.07 0.85
C ILE A 108 -28.35 0.03 1.91
N ALA A 109 -28.37 -0.32 3.20
CA ALA A 109 -28.38 0.66 4.27
C ALA A 109 -27.12 1.56 4.33
N THR A 110 -25.98 1.12 3.80
CA THR A 110 -24.79 1.97 3.66
C THR A 110 -24.82 2.79 2.38
N LEU A 111 -25.41 2.28 1.29
CA LEU A 111 -25.50 3.02 0.02
C LEU A 111 -26.62 4.08 0.00
N LEU A 112 -27.79 3.74 0.56
CA LEU A 112 -28.99 4.57 0.51
C LEU A 112 -28.82 5.99 1.07
N PRO A 113 -28.00 6.28 2.10
CA PRO A 113 -27.73 7.64 2.54
C PRO A 113 -27.23 8.60 1.47
N LEU A 114 -26.69 8.13 0.34
CA LEU A 114 -26.36 9.00 -0.79
C LEU A 114 -27.61 9.61 -1.46
N PHE A 115 -28.76 8.94 -1.32
CA PHE A 115 -30.04 9.25 -1.96
C PHE A 115 -31.16 9.50 -0.95
N TYR A 116 -30.87 9.49 0.35
CA TYR A 116 -31.85 9.62 1.42
C TYR A 116 -31.32 10.46 2.58
N LEU A 117 -32.04 11.55 2.89
CA LEU A 117 -31.80 12.39 4.05
C LEU A 117 -32.94 12.27 5.06
N ILE A 118 -32.61 11.77 6.25
CA ILE A 118 -33.53 11.67 7.39
C ILE A 118 -33.61 12.99 8.16
N GLN A 119 -34.81 13.35 8.65
CA GLN A 119 -35.00 14.54 9.47
C GLN A 119 -34.13 14.51 10.73
N GLY A 120 -33.53 15.64 11.07
CA GLY A 120 -32.61 15.80 12.20
C GLY A 120 -31.17 15.49 11.78
N HIS A 121 -30.61 14.37 12.25
CA HIS A 121 -29.19 14.05 12.07
C HIS A 121 -28.75 13.80 10.62
N GLY A 122 -29.67 13.64 9.66
CA GLY A 122 -29.31 13.52 8.24
C GLY A 122 -28.68 14.80 7.70
N TYR A 123 -29.02 15.97 8.24
CA TYR A 123 -28.57 17.28 7.75
C TYR A 123 -27.32 17.82 8.47
N SER A 124 -26.72 17.05 9.38
CA SER A 124 -25.52 17.46 10.12
C SER A 124 -24.20 17.13 9.44
N THR A 125 -24.19 16.09 8.59
CA THR A 125 -22.97 15.60 7.92
C THR A 125 -23.27 15.26 6.47
N ALA A 126 -22.25 15.33 5.61
CA ALA A 126 -22.40 15.02 4.18
C ALA A 126 -22.86 13.57 3.90
N TYR A 127 -22.66 12.67 4.84
CA TYR A 127 -23.06 11.27 4.75
C TYR A 127 -23.34 10.74 6.15
N ARG A 128 -24.46 10.04 6.32
CA ARG A 128 -24.88 9.47 7.60
C ARG A 128 -25.51 8.10 7.42
N ALA A 129 -24.67 7.07 7.46
CA ALA A 129 -25.11 5.69 7.53
C ALA A 129 -25.58 5.31 8.95
N PRO A 130 -26.42 4.27 9.08
CA PRO A 130 -26.88 3.78 10.38
C PRO A 130 -25.75 3.13 11.19
N SER A 131 -24.79 2.51 10.50
CA SER A 131 -23.56 1.96 11.09
C SER A 131 -22.35 2.30 10.22
N SER A 132 -21.21 2.52 10.86
CA SER A 132 -19.93 2.84 10.22
C SER A 132 -18.93 1.72 10.50
N PHE A 133 -18.93 0.69 9.65
CA PHE A 133 -18.07 -0.49 9.80
C PHE A 133 -17.07 -0.66 8.66
N ILE A 134 -17.22 0.10 7.57
CA ILE A 134 -16.30 0.11 6.42
C ILE A 134 -15.29 1.24 6.60
N THR A 135 -14.02 0.99 6.30
CA THR A 135 -12.98 2.04 6.34
C THR A 135 -13.25 3.09 5.26
N ASP A 136 -13.25 4.37 5.61
CA ASP A 136 -13.61 5.48 4.71
C ASP A 136 -14.96 5.27 3.98
N GLN A 137 -15.95 4.77 4.72
CA GLN A 137 -17.23 4.30 4.18
C GLN A 137 -17.91 5.26 3.19
N PHE A 138 -17.90 6.58 3.44
CA PHE A 138 -18.49 7.54 2.51
C PHE A 138 -17.83 7.50 1.13
N ALA A 139 -16.49 7.56 1.10
CA ALA A 139 -15.73 7.50 -0.14
C ALA A 139 -15.92 6.16 -0.86
N GLU A 140 -16.01 5.04 -0.11
CA GLU A 140 -16.28 3.72 -0.69
C GLU A 140 -17.69 3.60 -1.26
N MET A 141 -18.71 4.16 -0.60
CA MET A 141 -20.07 4.15 -1.13
C MET A 141 -20.19 5.02 -2.39
N VAL A 142 -19.53 6.18 -2.42
CA VAL A 142 -19.47 7.01 -3.64
C VAL A 142 -18.73 6.26 -4.74
N ARG A 143 -17.57 5.64 -4.46
CA ARG A 143 -16.87 4.82 -5.45
C ARG A 143 -17.74 3.69 -5.98
N PHE A 144 -18.42 2.97 -5.08
CA PHE A 144 -19.30 1.87 -5.45
C PHE A 144 -20.49 2.34 -6.29
N ALA A 145 -21.15 3.43 -5.91
CA ALA A 145 -22.26 4.00 -6.68
C ALA A 145 -21.83 4.36 -8.11
N PHE A 146 -20.66 4.99 -8.26
CA PHE A 146 -20.14 5.44 -9.55
C PHE A 146 -19.34 4.36 -10.32
N GLY A 147 -19.35 3.10 -9.87
CA GLY A 147 -18.64 2.01 -10.55
C GLY A 147 -17.11 2.15 -10.56
N LEU A 148 -16.54 2.89 -9.62
CA LEU A 148 -15.11 3.16 -9.50
C LEU A 148 -14.39 2.05 -8.72
N ASN A 149 -13.07 1.99 -8.88
CA ASN A 149 -12.25 1.02 -8.15
C ASN A 149 -12.28 1.30 -6.64
N PRO A 150 -12.45 0.26 -5.81
CA PRO A 150 -12.46 0.40 -4.35
C PRO A 150 -11.12 0.95 -3.85
N LYS A 151 -11.17 1.83 -2.85
CA LYS A 151 -9.95 2.41 -2.26
C LYS A 151 -9.28 1.41 -1.30
N HIS A 152 -10.10 0.67 -0.55
CA HIS A 152 -9.69 -0.33 0.43
C HIS A 152 -10.20 -1.72 0.04
N SER A 153 -9.71 -2.23 -1.10
CA SER A 153 -9.98 -3.62 -1.52
C SER A 153 -9.38 -4.62 -0.54
N PHE A 154 -10.19 -5.57 -0.08
CA PHE A 154 -9.72 -6.66 0.76
C PHE A 154 -8.76 -7.58 0.01
N GLU A 155 -9.01 -7.81 -1.28
CA GLU A 155 -8.17 -8.67 -2.12
C GLU A 155 -6.77 -8.07 -2.31
N VAL A 156 -6.71 -6.77 -2.62
CA VAL A 156 -5.44 -6.05 -2.74
C VAL A 156 -4.69 -6.06 -1.40
N LYS A 157 -5.39 -5.82 -0.28
CA LYS A 157 -4.79 -5.89 1.06
C LYS A 157 -4.23 -7.28 1.37
N LYS A 158 -4.97 -8.34 1.03
CA LYS A 158 -4.53 -9.74 1.20
C LYS A 158 -3.28 -10.02 0.37
N SER A 159 -3.30 -9.69 -0.93
CA SER A 159 -2.15 -9.86 -1.81
C SER A 159 -0.93 -9.07 -1.34
N LEU A 160 -1.11 -7.83 -0.85
CA LEU A 160 -0.02 -7.05 -0.27
C LEU A 160 0.62 -7.72 0.94
N ILE A 161 -0.16 -8.39 1.80
CA ILE A 161 0.37 -9.13 2.96
C ILE A 161 1.18 -10.34 2.48
N GLU A 162 0.64 -11.08 1.51
CA GLU A 162 1.31 -12.26 0.93
C GLU A 162 2.63 -11.88 0.25
N GLU A 163 2.63 -10.82 -0.59
CA GLU A 163 3.83 -10.34 -1.28
C GLU A 163 4.88 -9.77 -0.31
N LYS A 164 4.46 -9.08 0.76
CA LYS A 164 5.39 -8.64 1.81
C LYS A 164 6.03 -9.82 2.55
N SER A 165 5.26 -10.87 2.84
CA SER A 165 5.80 -12.10 3.43
C SER A 165 6.78 -12.80 2.48
N ALA A 166 6.47 -12.83 1.18
CA ALA A 166 7.36 -13.35 0.15
C ALA A 166 8.66 -12.53 0.06
N LEU A 167 8.58 -11.20 0.13
CA LEU A 167 9.74 -10.31 0.15
C LEU A 167 10.66 -10.59 1.34
N GLU A 168 10.10 -10.75 2.55
CA GLU A 168 10.87 -11.10 3.74
C GLU A 168 11.55 -12.47 3.59
N ALA A 169 10.82 -13.48 3.11
CA ALA A 169 11.36 -14.80 2.86
C ALA A 169 12.49 -14.77 1.81
N GLN A 170 12.32 -13.98 0.76
CA GLN A 170 13.33 -13.80 -0.30
C GLN A 170 14.57 -13.06 0.23
N THR A 171 14.37 -12.03 1.06
CA THR A 171 15.46 -11.30 1.72
C THR A 171 16.28 -12.24 2.60
N ARG A 172 15.64 -13.13 3.36
CA ARG A 172 16.35 -14.16 4.16
C ARG A 172 17.20 -15.09 3.28
N LYS A 173 16.70 -15.51 2.10
CA LYS A 173 17.45 -16.34 1.15
C LYS A 173 18.66 -15.58 0.58
N ILE A 174 18.51 -14.31 0.25
CA ILE A 174 19.60 -13.45 -0.24
C ILE A 174 20.70 -13.34 0.81
N VAL A 175 20.35 -13.04 2.07
CA VAL A 175 21.33 -12.93 3.16
C VAL A 175 22.08 -14.26 3.37
N ALA A 176 21.38 -15.40 3.31
CA ALA A 176 22.02 -16.71 3.41
C ALA A 176 22.97 -16.97 2.22
N ALA A 177 22.55 -16.69 0.99
CA ALA A 177 23.37 -16.85 -0.21
C ALA A 177 24.59 -15.92 -0.20
N GLN A 178 24.44 -14.67 0.25
CA GLN A 178 25.55 -13.72 0.42
C GLN A 178 26.60 -14.25 1.40
N ARG A 179 26.19 -14.82 2.54
CA ARG A 179 27.12 -15.44 3.50
C ARG A 179 27.90 -16.62 2.90
N VAL A 180 27.21 -17.48 2.15
CA VAL A 180 27.86 -18.62 1.46
C VAL A 180 28.87 -18.11 0.43
N LEU A 181 28.48 -17.14 -0.39
CA LEU A 181 29.35 -16.55 -1.39
C LEU A 181 30.57 -15.87 -0.75
N GLU A 182 30.35 -15.09 0.31
CA GLU A 182 31.43 -14.44 1.05
C GLU A 182 32.43 -15.46 1.59
N TYR A 183 31.95 -16.52 2.23
CA TYR A 183 32.81 -17.59 2.74
C TYR A 183 33.61 -18.28 1.63
N GLN A 184 32.95 -18.68 0.53
CA GLN A 184 33.61 -19.36 -0.57
C GLN A 184 34.60 -18.46 -1.34
N SER A 185 34.37 -17.14 -1.33
CA SER A 185 35.21 -16.18 -2.04
C SER A 185 36.55 -15.89 -1.35
N ARG A 186 36.69 -16.27 -0.07
CA ARG A 186 37.91 -16.06 0.70
C ARG A 186 39.08 -16.81 0.06
N GLY A 187 40.14 -16.06 -0.25
CA GLY A 187 41.37 -16.61 -0.84
C GLY A 187 41.25 -17.07 -2.29
N VAL A 188 40.15 -16.74 -3.00
CA VAL A 188 39.99 -17.11 -4.43
C VAL A 188 40.05 -15.85 -5.30
N ASP A 189 41.00 -15.82 -6.24
CA ASP A 189 40.97 -14.87 -7.34
C ASP A 189 40.05 -15.40 -8.45
N GLY A 190 38.80 -14.94 -8.44
CA GLY A 190 37.78 -15.30 -9.42
C GLY A 190 37.80 -14.47 -10.70
N SER A 191 38.88 -13.75 -11.01
CA SER A 191 38.98 -12.97 -12.24
C SER A 191 39.06 -13.85 -13.49
N ASP A 192 38.52 -13.36 -14.61
CA ASP A 192 38.57 -14.09 -15.90
C ASP A 192 40.02 -14.27 -16.38
N ALA A 193 40.91 -13.33 -16.05
CA ALA A 193 42.34 -13.42 -16.33
C ALA A 193 43.00 -14.57 -15.57
N ASN A 194 42.72 -14.73 -14.27
CA ASN A 194 43.24 -15.83 -13.47
C ASN A 194 42.67 -17.19 -13.94
N GLN A 195 41.37 -17.25 -14.25
CA GLN A 195 40.76 -18.46 -14.81
C GLN A 195 41.43 -18.89 -16.12
N ALA A 196 41.67 -17.96 -17.04
CA ALA A 196 42.34 -18.23 -18.31
C ALA A 196 43.81 -18.67 -18.11
N ALA A 197 44.51 -18.07 -17.13
CA ALA A 197 45.88 -18.46 -16.79
C ALA A 197 45.94 -19.88 -16.21
N LEU A 198 45.02 -20.23 -15.31
CA LEU A 198 44.91 -21.58 -14.74
C LEU A 198 44.57 -22.64 -15.81
N GLN A 199 43.67 -22.33 -16.76
CA GLN A 199 43.35 -23.23 -17.87
C GLN A 199 44.57 -23.53 -18.74
N ARG A 200 45.33 -22.50 -19.15
CA ARG A 200 46.58 -22.68 -19.91
C ARG A 200 47.63 -23.47 -19.12
N THR A 201 47.68 -23.27 -17.81
CA THR A 201 48.58 -24.00 -16.93
C THR A 201 48.23 -25.48 -16.88
N CYS A 202 46.93 -25.83 -16.76
CA CYS A 202 46.47 -27.21 -16.82
C CYS A 202 46.78 -27.88 -18.17
N GLU A 203 46.57 -27.18 -19.29
CA GLU A 203 46.90 -27.69 -20.63
C GLU A 203 48.40 -27.98 -20.78
N ASN A 204 49.25 -27.04 -20.34
CA ASN A 204 50.70 -27.18 -20.39
C ASN A 204 51.20 -28.33 -19.49
N LEU A 205 50.70 -28.42 -18.25
CA LEU A 205 51.05 -29.52 -17.33
C LEU A 205 50.63 -30.88 -17.89
N THR A 206 49.48 -30.97 -18.55
CA THR A 206 49.01 -32.21 -19.19
C THR A 206 49.95 -32.61 -20.33
N GLN A 207 50.33 -31.66 -21.20
CA GLN A 207 51.29 -31.89 -22.28
C GLN A 207 52.66 -32.34 -21.77
N GLN A 208 53.14 -31.77 -20.64
CA GLN A 208 54.41 -32.16 -20.03
C GLN A 208 54.36 -33.59 -19.47
N ILE A 209 53.25 -33.98 -18.83
CA ILE A 209 53.05 -35.35 -18.32
C ILE A 209 53.02 -36.36 -19.49
N ASP A 210 52.30 -36.05 -20.57
CA ASP A 210 52.23 -36.91 -21.75
C ASP A 210 53.57 -37.00 -22.48
N GLY A 211 54.32 -35.89 -22.57
CA GLY A 211 55.67 -35.86 -23.11
C GLY A 211 56.66 -36.71 -22.31
N LEU A 212 56.59 -36.67 -20.97
CA LEU A 212 57.39 -37.54 -20.10
C LEU A 212 57.04 -39.02 -20.25
N ARG A 213 55.76 -39.36 -20.46
CA ARG A 213 55.31 -40.74 -20.72
C ARG A 213 55.79 -41.29 -22.06
N ALA A 214 55.96 -40.43 -23.06
CA ALA A 214 56.37 -40.82 -24.42
C ALA A 214 57.90 -40.81 -24.64
N SER A 215 58.70 -40.32 -23.69
CA SER A 215 60.15 -40.17 -23.83
C SER A 215 60.89 -41.52 -23.79
N VAL A 216 61.84 -41.70 -24.73
CA VAL A 216 62.75 -42.86 -24.81
C VAL A 216 63.99 -42.68 -23.92
N ASP A 217 64.38 -41.43 -23.62
CA ASP A 217 65.40 -41.08 -22.61
C ASP A 217 64.71 -40.69 -21.30
N SER A 218 64.49 -41.69 -20.46
CA SER A 218 63.82 -41.54 -19.17
C SER A 218 64.58 -40.66 -18.18
N LYS A 219 65.92 -40.72 -18.20
CA LYS A 219 66.75 -40.04 -17.19
C LYS A 219 67.02 -38.58 -17.55
N GLY A 220 67.34 -38.30 -18.82
CA GLY A 220 67.54 -36.92 -19.30
C GLY A 220 66.25 -36.10 -19.28
N ALA A 221 65.12 -36.70 -19.68
CA ALA A 221 63.83 -36.03 -19.65
C ALA A 221 63.34 -35.74 -18.22
N ALA A 222 63.51 -36.69 -17.28
CA ALA A 222 63.13 -36.48 -15.88
C ALA A 222 64.00 -35.41 -15.19
N SER A 223 65.31 -35.43 -15.41
CA SER A 223 66.23 -34.42 -14.86
C SER A 223 65.91 -33.02 -15.41
N SER A 224 65.71 -32.90 -16.73
CA SER A 224 65.33 -31.64 -17.36
C SER A 224 63.98 -31.11 -16.84
N ALA A 225 62.99 -31.99 -16.66
CA ALA A 225 61.68 -31.62 -16.13
C ALA A 225 61.78 -31.12 -14.67
N LEU A 226 62.57 -31.79 -13.82
CA LEU A 226 62.81 -31.37 -12.45
C LEU A 226 63.54 -30.02 -12.39
N THR A 227 64.55 -29.79 -13.23
CA THR A 227 65.25 -28.49 -13.30
C THR A 227 64.33 -27.36 -13.74
N GLN A 228 63.46 -27.63 -14.73
CA GLN A 228 62.50 -26.64 -15.21
C GLN A 228 61.42 -26.33 -14.16
N LEU A 229 60.92 -27.35 -13.45
CA LEU A 229 60.01 -27.19 -12.31
C LEU A 229 60.64 -26.36 -11.19
N LEU A 230 61.91 -26.60 -10.90
CA LEU A 230 62.65 -25.88 -9.87
C LEU A 230 62.80 -24.41 -10.22
N HIS A 231 63.16 -24.11 -11.48
CA HIS A 231 63.22 -22.73 -11.96
C HIS A 231 61.87 -22.03 -11.92
N GLN A 232 60.79 -22.72 -12.31
CA GLN A 232 59.43 -22.18 -12.23
C GLN A 232 59.02 -21.91 -10.78
N LYS A 233 59.34 -22.81 -9.84
CA LYS A 233 59.08 -22.63 -8.40
C LYS A 233 59.86 -21.44 -7.84
N ASP A 234 61.12 -21.25 -8.22
CA ASP A 234 61.93 -20.09 -7.79
C ASP A 234 61.36 -18.76 -8.30
N VAL A 235 60.77 -18.74 -9.49
CA VAL A 235 60.10 -17.54 -10.04
C VAL A 235 58.78 -17.31 -9.30
N GLN A 236 57.99 -18.35 -9.04
CA GLN A 236 56.73 -18.24 -8.30
C GLN A 236 56.95 -17.77 -6.86
N ILE A 237 57.94 -18.32 -6.14
CA ILE A 237 58.30 -17.91 -4.78
C ILE A 237 58.66 -16.43 -4.75
N ARG A 238 59.51 -15.96 -5.67
CA ARG A 238 59.89 -14.55 -5.76
C ARG A 238 58.69 -13.64 -6.07
N GLY A 239 57.80 -14.06 -6.96
CA GLY A 239 56.58 -13.31 -7.27
C GLY A 239 55.64 -13.18 -6.06
N ARG A 240 55.45 -14.27 -5.30
CA ARG A 240 54.61 -14.28 -4.09
C ARG A 240 55.23 -13.50 -2.93
N GLN A 241 56.55 -13.49 -2.80
CA GLN A 241 57.26 -12.64 -1.84
C GLN A 241 57.07 -11.15 -2.13
N LEU A 242 57.06 -10.77 -3.42
CA LEU A 242 56.72 -9.40 -3.85
C LEU A 242 55.28 -9.04 -3.53
N GLU A 243 54.31 -9.93 -3.83
CA GLU A 243 52.89 -9.72 -3.48
C GLU A 243 52.69 -9.57 -1.97
N LEU A 244 53.37 -10.39 -1.16
CA LEU A 244 53.36 -10.32 0.30
C LEU A 244 53.86 -8.96 0.79
N PHE A 245 55.00 -8.50 0.26
CA PHE A 245 55.59 -7.21 0.62
C PHE A 245 54.66 -6.04 0.26
N GLU A 246 54.04 -6.06 -0.92
CA GLU A 246 53.07 -5.04 -1.33
C GLU A 246 51.83 -5.00 -0.43
N LEU A 247 51.28 -6.18 -0.08
CA LEU A 247 50.14 -6.30 0.84
C LEU A 247 50.48 -5.80 2.25
N GLN A 248 51.66 -6.15 2.78
CA GLN A 248 52.13 -5.67 4.08
C GLN A 248 52.28 -4.15 4.10
N ASN A 249 52.84 -3.55 3.05
CA ASN A 249 52.94 -2.09 2.91
C ASN A 249 51.56 -1.43 2.85
N ARG A 250 50.59 -2.07 2.18
CA ARG A 250 49.22 -1.56 2.08
C ARG A 250 48.50 -1.59 3.43
N VAL A 251 48.66 -2.65 4.21
CA VAL A 251 48.11 -2.74 5.58
C VAL A 251 48.70 -1.65 6.46
N ALA A 252 50.03 -1.48 6.44
CA ALA A 252 50.70 -0.41 7.16
C ALA A 252 50.20 0.99 6.75
N GLY A 253 49.95 1.22 5.45
CA GLY A 253 49.35 2.46 4.95
C GLY A 253 47.93 2.70 5.45
N ILE A 254 47.10 1.65 5.51
CA ILE A 254 45.73 1.73 6.07
C ILE A 254 45.77 2.09 7.55
N GLU A 255 46.69 1.52 8.33
CA GLU A 255 46.84 1.85 9.75
C GLU A 255 47.24 3.31 9.98
N VAL A 256 48.14 3.85 9.14
CA VAL A 256 48.53 5.27 9.21
C VAL A 256 47.32 6.18 8.91
N ILE A 257 46.55 5.89 7.87
CA ILE A 257 45.34 6.66 7.52
C ILE A 257 44.31 6.58 8.65
N ARG A 258 44.11 5.39 9.23
CA ARG A 258 43.21 5.20 10.37
C ARG A 258 43.63 6.03 11.57
N ALA A 259 44.92 6.05 11.91
CA ALA A 259 45.45 6.84 13.01
C ALA A 259 45.26 8.35 12.79
N GLU A 260 45.38 8.83 11.55
CA GLU A 260 45.10 10.22 11.17
C GLU A 260 43.61 10.57 11.34
N ILE A 261 42.71 9.72 10.82
CA ILE A 261 41.26 9.90 10.98
C ILE A 261 40.84 9.82 12.45
N ASP A 262 41.40 8.91 13.24
CA ASP A 262 41.15 8.84 14.69
C ASP A 262 41.61 10.12 15.42
N GLY A 263 42.73 10.72 14.99
CA GLY A 263 43.18 12.03 15.46
C GLY A 263 42.18 13.15 15.16
N GLU A 264 41.59 13.12 13.96
CA GLU A 264 40.57 14.09 13.53
C GLU A 264 39.25 13.88 14.28
N VAL A 265 38.78 12.63 14.42
CA VAL A 265 37.62 12.24 15.23
C VAL A 265 37.77 12.71 16.67
N LYS A 266 38.96 12.54 17.27
CA LYS A 266 39.23 13.01 18.63
C LYS A 266 39.17 14.53 18.74
N THR A 267 39.71 15.25 17.76
CA THR A 267 39.65 16.71 17.71
C THR A 267 38.22 17.22 17.54
N LEU A 268 37.45 16.61 16.62
CA LEU A 268 36.05 16.94 16.39
C LEU A 268 35.16 16.61 17.59
N SER A 269 35.43 15.49 18.28
CA SER A 269 34.74 15.12 19.50
C SER A 269 35.01 16.10 20.64
N LEU A 270 36.25 16.57 20.78
CA LEU A 270 36.61 17.61 21.76
C LEU A 270 35.91 18.95 21.45
N ASN A 271 35.79 19.31 20.17
CA ASN A 271 35.07 20.51 19.76
C ASN A 271 33.56 20.40 20.04
N GLU A 272 32.97 19.23 19.82
CA GLU A 272 31.55 18.98 20.13
C GLU A 272 31.29 18.94 21.65
N GLU A 273 32.20 18.36 22.43
CA GLU A 273 32.12 18.34 23.90
C GLU A 273 32.28 19.75 24.49
N ALA A 274 33.28 20.51 24.01
CA ALA A 274 33.45 21.92 24.38
C ALA A 274 32.19 22.74 24.05
N ARG A 275 31.57 22.51 22.88
CA ARG A 275 30.30 23.13 22.50
C ARG A 275 29.17 22.73 23.44
N GLY A 276 29.05 21.45 23.81
CA GLY A 276 28.07 20.96 24.79
C GLY A 276 28.18 21.69 26.12
N VAL A 277 29.41 21.95 26.58
CA VAL A 277 29.71 22.77 27.76
C VAL A 277 29.33 24.24 27.54
N PHE A 278 29.67 24.86 26.41
CA PHE A 278 29.29 26.26 26.13
C PHE A 278 27.77 26.46 25.97
N THR A 279 27.04 25.43 25.57
CA THR A 279 25.57 25.46 25.45
C THR A 279 24.89 25.30 26.82
N SER A 280 25.55 24.66 27.80
CA SER A 280 25.01 24.45 29.15
C SER A 280 25.26 25.61 30.12
N PHE A 281 26.16 26.55 29.78
CA PHE A 281 26.37 27.79 30.53
C PHE A 281 25.32 28.87 30.18
N HIS A 282 24.29 29.01 31.01
CA HIS A 282 23.23 30.02 30.87
C HIS A 282 23.68 31.49 31.01
N GLU A 283 24.93 31.77 31.35
CA GLU A 283 25.48 33.13 31.47
C GLU A 283 25.96 33.72 30.14
N ILE A 284 26.36 32.88 29.18
CA ILE A 284 26.96 33.35 27.91
C ILE A 284 25.89 33.58 26.84
N CYS A 285 24.82 32.78 26.83
CA CYS A 285 23.69 33.01 25.93
C CYS A 285 22.34 32.61 26.54
N ARG A 286 21.48 33.61 26.79
CA ARG A 286 20.15 33.45 27.41
C ARG A 286 19.00 33.23 26.41
N ALA A 287 19.25 33.28 25.11
CA ALA A 287 18.21 33.16 24.08
C ALA A 287 18.12 31.71 23.55
N PRO A 288 16.91 31.15 23.37
CA PRO A 288 16.72 29.79 22.87
C PRO A 288 17.24 29.56 21.43
N ASN A 289 17.51 30.64 20.68
CA ASN A 289 18.08 30.63 19.33
C ASN A 289 19.40 31.42 19.27
N CYS A 290 20.34 31.13 20.17
CA CYS A 290 21.64 31.75 20.16
C CYS A 290 22.40 31.45 18.85
N GLY A 291 22.57 32.45 17.99
CA GLY A 291 23.17 32.29 16.66
C GLY A 291 24.68 32.03 16.64
N LEU A 292 25.32 31.90 17.81
CA LEU A 292 26.77 31.70 17.93
C LEU A 292 27.27 30.37 17.30
N PHE A 293 26.40 29.36 17.13
CA PHE A 293 26.78 28.03 16.62
C PHE A 293 25.83 27.42 15.57
N LEU A 294 24.93 28.21 14.97
CA LEU A 294 23.92 27.69 14.02
C LEU A 294 24.53 27.10 12.73
N GLY A 295 25.71 27.54 12.30
CA GLY A 295 26.42 26.98 11.15
C GLY A 295 27.25 25.72 11.45
N SER A 296 27.58 25.47 12.73
CA SER A 296 28.49 24.42 13.17
C SER A 296 27.79 23.15 13.66
N ALA A 297 26.53 23.26 14.12
CA ALA A 297 25.76 22.15 14.69
C ALA A 297 25.46 21.01 13.71
N ASP A 298 25.15 21.33 12.46
CA ASP A 298 24.82 20.32 11.44
C ASP A 298 26.05 19.66 10.80
N SER A 299 27.22 20.30 10.91
CA SER A 299 28.46 19.87 10.25
C SER A 299 29.24 18.86 11.08
N TYR A 300 29.47 19.13 12.37
CA TYR A 300 30.36 18.28 13.18
C TYR A 300 29.79 16.90 13.45
N GLY A 301 28.50 16.79 13.80
CA GLY A 301 27.85 15.50 14.07
C GLY A 301 27.79 14.60 12.83
N LYS A 302 27.46 15.16 11.66
CA LYS A 302 27.44 14.41 10.39
C LYS A 302 28.84 13.98 9.95
N ASN A 303 29.82 14.87 10.07
CA ASN A 303 31.22 14.54 9.74
C ASN A 303 31.79 13.47 10.69
N LEU A 304 31.45 13.52 11.98
CA LEU A 304 31.86 12.51 12.96
C LEU A 304 31.28 11.13 12.65
N LEU A 305 29.99 11.06 12.28
CA LEU A 305 29.34 9.82 11.86
C LEU A 305 29.98 9.26 10.59
N TYR A 306 30.26 10.13 9.61
CA TYR A 306 30.90 9.76 8.36
C TYR A 306 32.31 9.21 8.56
N LEU A 307 33.16 9.90 9.34
CA LEU A 307 34.53 9.45 9.63
C LEU A 307 34.54 8.12 10.42
N LYS A 308 33.58 7.93 11.35
CA LYS A 308 33.43 6.65 12.07
C LYS A 308 33.03 5.49 11.16
N ASP A 309 32.21 5.75 10.14
CA ASP A 309 31.83 4.73 9.17
C ASP A 309 33.00 4.38 8.23
N GLN A 310 33.77 5.39 7.82
CA GLN A 310 35.02 5.18 7.07
C GLN A 310 36.05 4.34 7.85
N ILE A 311 36.20 4.55 9.16
CA ILE A 311 37.07 3.71 10.00
C ILE A 311 36.64 2.24 9.94
N LYS A 312 35.34 1.94 10.03
CA LYS A 312 34.83 0.56 9.96
C LYS A 312 35.13 -0.09 8.62
N ASP A 313 35.04 0.65 7.53
CA ASP A 313 35.38 0.16 6.19
C ASP A 313 36.88 -0.10 6.04
N LEU A 314 37.72 0.78 6.59
CA LEU A 314 39.17 0.59 6.64
C LEU A 314 39.57 -0.64 7.49
N GLU A 315 38.94 -0.83 8.65
CA GLU A 315 39.16 -2.01 9.52
C GLU A 315 38.80 -3.31 8.80
N ARG A 316 37.66 -3.37 8.12
CA ARG A 316 37.25 -4.54 7.32
C ARG A 316 38.24 -4.83 6.19
N ASN A 317 38.75 -3.79 5.54
CA ASN A 317 39.75 -3.95 4.48
C ASN A 317 41.11 -4.42 5.04
N SER A 318 41.55 -3.90 6.20
CA SER A 318 42.78 -4.36 6.87
C SER A 318 42.69 -5.84 7.25
N GLN A 319 41.61 -6.24 7.92
CA GLN A 319 41.38 -7.64 8.32
C GLN A 319 41.39 -8.59 7.13
N ARG A 320 40.78 -8.20 5.99
CA ARG A 320 40.82 -9.01 4.77
C ARG A 320 42.22 -9.13 4.20
N ALA A 321 43.03 -8.07 4.27
CA ALA A 321 44.41 -8.07 3.81
C ALA A 321 45.32 -8.90 4.74
N GLU A 322 45.15 -8.80 6.06
CA GLU A 322 45.88 -9.59 7.07
C GLU A 322 45.64 -11.10 6.90
N ILE A 323 44.38 -11.53 6.73
CA ILE A 323 44.06 -12.94 6.45
C ILE A 323 44.76 -13.41 5.17
N ARG A 324 44.88 -12.55 4.15
CA ARG A 324 45.56 -12.88 2.89
C ARG A 324 47.07 -12.93 3.04
N ILE A 325 47.66 -12.11 3.91
CA ILE A 325 49.07 -12.16 4.29
C ILE A 325 49.37 -13.51 4.95
N GLU A 326 48.59 -13.89 5.97
CA GLU A 326 48.75 -15.16 6.69
C GLU A 326 48.68 -16.37 5.72
N GLN A 327 47.71 -16.36 4.79
CA GLN A 327 47.60 -17.39 3.76
C GLN A 327 48.79 -17.42 2.79
N LEU A 328 49.32 -16.25 2.41
CA LEU A 328 50.49 -16.17 1.52
C LEU A 328 51.76 -16.67 2.21
N GLU A 329 51.92 -16.40 3.51
CA GLU A 329 53.03 -16.90 4.33
C GLU A 329 53.01 -18.43 4.44
N GLU A 330 51.86 -19.02 4.79
CA GLU A 330 51.69 -20.48 4.85
C GLU A 330 51.98 -21.13 3.48
N ARG A 331 51.51 -20.50 2.38
CA ARG A 331 51.76 -20.98 1.02
C ARG A 331 53.25 -20.90 0.64
N LEU A 332 53.94 -19.85 1.07
CA LEU A 332 55.37 -19.67 0.83
C LEU A 332 56.20 -20.71 1.58
N GLU A 333 55.81 -21.07 2.81
CA GLU A 333 56.44 -22.16 3.56
C GLU A 333 56.24 -23.51 2.86
N GLU A 334 55.02 -23.82 2.43
CA GLU A 334 54.71 -25.04 1.68
C GLU A 334 55.52 -25.12 0.38
N MET A 335 55.55 -24.04 -0.40
CA MET A 335 56.35 -23.94 -1.63
C MET A 335 57.85 -24.05 -1.38
N GLY A 336 58.34 -23.52 -0.25
CA GLY A 336 59.73 -23.64 0.18
C GLY A 336 60.10 -25.09 0.49
N ALA A 337 59.23 -25.81 1.19
CA ALA A 337 59.41 -27.23 1.49
C ALA A 337 59.39 -28.09 0.20
N GLU A 338 58.45 -27.83 -0.72
CA GLU A 338 58.40 -28.51 -2.01
C GLU A 338 59.68 -28.27 -2.84
N ARG A 339 60.16 -27.03 -2.89
CA ARG A 339 61.41 -26.69 -3.57
C ARG A 339 62.58 -27.49 -2.99
N GLN A 340 62.66 -27.59 -1.67
CA GLN A 340 63.73 -28.34 -1.00
C GLN A 340 63.69 -29.84 -1.37
N THR A 341 62.51 -30.44 -1.43
CA THR A 341 62.38 -31.84 -1.89
C THR A 341 62.79 -32.05 -3.35
N LEU A 342 62.55 -31.05 -4.22
CA LEU A 342 63.00 -31.10 -5.62
C LEU A 342 64.53 -30.99 -5.72
N VAL A 343 65.17 -30.11 -4.93
CA VAL A 343 66.63 -30.00 -4.85
C VAL A 343 67.25 -31.33 -4.40
N GLU A 344 66.74 -31.91 -3.32
CA GLU A 344 67.25 -33.18 -2.78
C GLU A 344 67.10 -34.34 -3.77
N SER A 345 66.03 -34.37 -4.56
CA SER A 345 65.83 -35.36 -5.62
C SER A 345 66.84 -35.24 -6.78
N LEU A 346 67.29 -34.02 -7.08
CA LEU A 346 68.29 -33.71 -8.11
C LEU A 346 69.72 -33.98 -7.63
N GLU A 347 70.02 -33.75 -6.36
CA GLU A 347 71.35 -33.91 -5.77
C GLU A 347 71.67 -35.33 -5.31
N SER A 348 70.65 -36.16 -5.05
CA SER A 348 70.84 -37.54 -4.62
C SER A 348 71.44 -38.44 -5.73
N SER A 349 72.73 -38.79 -5.60
CA SER A 349 73.44 -39.66 -6.54
C SER A 349 73.04 -41.16 -6.48
N SER A 350 72.09 -41.53 -5.61
CA SER A 350 71.61 -42.90 -5.38
C SER A 350 70.22 -43.20 -5.96
N THR A 351 69.51 -42.22 -6.54
CA THR A 351 68.16 -42.43 -7.10
C THR A 351 68.21 -43.16 -8.45
N SER A 352 67.38 -44.20 -8.61
CA SER A 352 67.25 -44.88 -9.89
C SER A 352 66.61 -43.96 -10.93
N SER A 353 66.87 -44.18 -12.22
CA SER A 353 66.25 -43.43 -13.32
C SER A 353 64.72 -43.53 -13.31
N ALA A 354 64.18 -44.63 -12.78
CA ALA A 354 62.76 -44.83 -12.57
C ALA A 354 62.23 -43.96 -11.42
N ASP A 355 62.98 -43.81 -10.32
CA ASP A 355 62.58 -42.96 -9.19
C ASP A 355 62.50 -41.48 -9.57
N GLN A 356 63.48 -40.97 -10.33
CA GLN A 356 63.48 -39.58 -10.81
C GLN A 356 62.29 -39.28 -11.74
N LEU A 357 61.94 -40.24 -12.61
CA LEU A 357 60.74 -40.16 -13.45
C LEU A 357 59.46 -40.13 -12.61
N VAL A 358 59.35 -41.03 -11.64
CA VAL A 358 58.19 -41.11 -10.74
C VAL A 358 58.04 -39.80 -9.96
N THR A 359 59.13 -39.23 -9.44
CA THR A 359 59.10 -37.94 -8.73
C THR A 359 58.67 -36.78 -9.65
N ALA A 360 59.18 -36.70 -10.88
CA ALA A 360 58.78 -35.66 -11.84
C ALA A 360 57.29 -35.77 -12.22
N VAL A 361 56.80 -36.98 -12.50
CA VAL A 361 55.39 -37.23 -12.81
C VAL A 361 54.49 -36.92 -11.61
N GLN A 362 54.89 -37.32 -10.40
CA GLN A 362 54.14 -37.00 -9.17
C GLN A 362 54.07 -35.50 -8.91
N ALA A 363 55.17 -34.76 -9.10
CA ALA A 363 55.20 -33.31 -8.92
C ALA A 363 54.31 -32.57 -9.93
N LEU A 364 54.39 -32.93 -11.21
CA LEU A 364 53.51 -32.35 -12.25
C LEU A 364 52.04 -32.71 -12.02
N THR A 365 51.76 -33.94 -11.62
CA THR A 365 50.39 -34.38 -11.30
C THR A 365 49.82 -33.61 -10.11
N ARG A 366 50.63 -33.37 -9.07
CA ARG A 366 50.21 -32.53 -7.92
C ARG A 366 49.89 -31.11 -8.35
N GLN A 367 50.73 -30.48 -9.17
CA GLN A 367 50.45 -29.12 -9.69
C GLN A 367 49.18 -29.08 -10.55
N LEU A 368 48.97 -30.11 -11.38
CA LEU A 368 47.78 -30.21 -12.22
C LEU A 368 46.50 -30.35 -11.37
N VAL A 369 46.51 -31.21 -10.36
CA VAL A 369 45.38 -31.40 -9.43
C VAL A 369 45.09 -30.10 -8.67
N THR A 370 46.11 -29.39 -8.21
CA THR A 370 45.94 -28.10 -7.52
C THR A 370 45.31 -27.04 -8.43
N ALA A 371 45.82 -26.89 -9.66
CA ALA A 371 45.26 -25.93 -10.64
C ALA A 371 43.82 -26.28 -11.06
N GLN A 372 43.51 -27.58 -11.22
CA GLN A 372 42.15 -28.06 -11.48
C GLN A 372 41.20 -27.82 -10.30
N SER A 373 41.68 -27.99 -9.06
CA SER A 373 40.92 -27.70 -7.85
C SER A 373 40.57 -26.21 -7.75
N GLU A 374 41.53 -25.32 -8.04
CA GLU A 374 41.28 -23.87 -8.08
C GLU A 374 40.27 -23.47 -9.18
N LEU A 375 40.37 -24.06 -10.38
CA LEU A 375 39.37 -23.86 -11.44
C LEU A 375 37.97 -24.32 -11.01
N GLY A 376 37.88 -25.45 -10.31
CA GLY A 376 36.63 -25.94 -9.72
C GLY A 376 36.04 -24.94 -8.72
N ARG A 377 36.87 -24.36 -7.84
CA ARG A 377 36.45 -23.32 -6.90
C ARG A 377 35.95 -22.06 -7.59
N ILE A 378 36.65 -21.57 -8.63
CA ILE A 378 36.23 -20.40 -9.40
C ILE A 378 34.88 -20.64 -10.09
N THR A 379 34.68 -21.85 -10.65
CA THR A 379 33.42 -22.22 -11.30
C THR A 379 32.27 -22.26 -10.29
N GLY A 380 32.49 -22.88 -9.13
CA GLY A 380 31.50 -22.89 -8.04
C GLY A 380 31.13 -21.48 -7.56
N LEU A 381 32.09 -20.56 -7.48
CA LEU A 381 31.82 -19.15 -7.17
C LEU A 381 30.97 -18.45 -8.22
N LYS A 382 31.20 -18.73 -9.52
CA LYS A 382 30.36 -18.19 -10.60
C LYS A 382 28.93 -18.71 -10.52
N ASP A 383 28.74 -19.96 -10.12
CA ASP A 383 27.41 -20.55 -9.91
C ASP A 383 26.69 -19.90 -8.71
N GLU A 384 27.38 -19.72 -7.58
CA GLU A 384 26.80 -19.03 -6.42
C GLU A 384 26.46 -17.56 -6.72
N ARG A 385 27.31 -16.84 -7.46
CA ARG A 385 26.99 -15.49 -7.96
C ARG A 385 25.75 -15.48 -8.85
N SER A 386 25.63 -16.45 -9.73
CA SER A 386 24.46 -16.59 -10.62
C SER A 386 23.18 -16.88 -9.86
N LYS A 387 23.25 -17.71 -8.79
CA LYS A 387 22.12 -17.96 -7.88
C LYS A 387 21.72 -16.68 -7.14
N LEU A 388 22.69 -15.96 -6.58
CA LEU A 388 22.43 -14.69 -5.88
C LEU A 388 21.75 -13.68 -6.80
N PHE A 389 22.25 -13.51 -8.03
CA PHE A 389 21.66 -12.61 -9.02
C PHE A 389 20.19 -12.96 -9.34
N ARG A 390 19.86 -14.25 -9.47
CA ARG A 390 18.47 -14.69 -9.66
C ARG A 390 17.59 -14.36 -8.46
N LEU A 391 18.11 -14.49 -7.24
CA LEU A 391 17.37 -14.14 -6.04
C LEU A 391 17.11 -12.63 -5.94
N GLU A 392 18.09 -11.80 -6.29
CA GLU A 392 17.95 -10.34 -6.33
C GLU A 392 16.94 -9.89 -7.39
N ARG A 393 17.00 -10.47 -8.60
CA ARG A 393 16.00 -10.18 -9.65
C ARG A 393 14.57 -10.51 -9.22
N GLU A 394 14.39 -11.60 -8.49
CA GLU A 394 13.07 -11.97 -7.98
C GLU A 394 12.62 -11.04 -6.84
N ARG A 395 13.54 -10.56 -5.99
CA ARG A 395 13.23 -9.52 -5.00
C ARG A 395 12.71 -8.25 -5.70
N ASP A 396 13.38 -7.81 -6.76
CA ASP A 396 13.01 -6.58 -7.48
C ASP A 396 11.60 -6.73 -8.09
N ARG A 397 11.27 -7.88 -8.67
CA ARG A 397 9.90 -8.19 -9.16
C ARG A 397 8.85 -8.15 -8.07
N ILE A 398 9.14 -8.72 -6.90
CA ILE A 398 8.23 -8.69 -5.75
C ILE A 398 8.03 -7.23 -5.29
N GLN A 399 9.08 -6.42 -5.29
CA GLN A 399 9.00 -4.99 -4.95
C GLN A 399 8.15 -4.22 -5.94
N GLU A 400 8.35 -4.40 -7.24
CA GLU A 400 7.51 -3.81 -8.30
C GLU A 400 6.03 -4.16 -8.09
N ARG A 401 5.72 -5.44 -7.81
CA ARG A 401 4.35 -5.89 -7.56
C ARG A 401 3.73 -5.29 -6.30
N ILE A 402 4.51 -5.11 -5.24
CA ILE A 402 4.07 -4.42 -4.01
C ILE A 402 3.74 -2.96 -4.33
N GLU A 403 4.57 -2.27 -5.11
CA GLU A 403 4.34 -0.88 -5.50
C GLU A 403 3.08 -0.73 -6.36
N GLU A 404 2.87 -1.61 -7.34
CA GLU A 404 1.65 -1.67 -8.15
C GLU A 404 0.41 -1.83 -7.26
N LEU A 405 0.41 -2.85 -6.38
CA LEU A 405 -0.71 -3.13 -5.49
C LEU A 405 -0.96 -1.97 -4.51
N ALA A 406 0.09 -1.34 -3.98
CA ALA A 406 -0.03 -0.22 -3.04
C ALA A 406 -0.57 1.06 -3.69
N ASN A 407 -0.41 1.22 -5.00
CA ASN A 407 -0.89 2.35 -5.76
C ASN A 407 -2.32 2.17 -6.30
N THR A 408 -2.87 0.94 -6.24
CA THR A 408 -4.27 0.67 -6.59
C THR A 408 -5.21 1.58 -5.81
N GLY A 409 -6.01 2.38 -6.51
CA GLY A 409 -6.98 3.32 -5.93
C GLY A 409 -6.45 4.72 -5.57
N ARG A 410 -5.14 4.95 -5.53
CA ARG A 410 -4.53 6.29 -5.29
C ARG A 410 -4.36 7.10 -6.57
N ALA A 411 -4.01 6.45 -7.67
CA ALA A 411 -3.88 7.06 -9.01
C ALA A 411 -5.18 6.90 -9.84
N ASP A 412 -6.33 7.03 -9.19
CA ASP A 412 -7.63 6.89 -9.85
C ASP A 412 -8.03 8.20 -10.54
N HIS A 413 -7.71 8.30 -11.84
CA HIS A 413 -8.06 9.44 -12.68
C HIS A 413 -9.57 9.68 -12.71
N ALA A 414 -10.38 8.63 -12.79
CA ALA A 414 -11.84 8.74 -12.84
C ALA A 414 -12.40 9.30 -11.52
N PHE A 415 -11.86 8.87 -10.38
CA PHE A 415 -12.23 9.44 -9.09
C PHE A 415 -11.80 10.91 -8.95
N ASN A 416 -10.63 11.29 -9.46
CA ASN A 416 -10.20 12.70 -9.45
C ASN A 416 -11.07 13.58 -10.36
N GLU A 417 -11.50 13.05 -11.50
CA GLU A 417 -12.46 13.73 -12.38
C GLU A 417 -13.82 13.91 -11.71
N LEU A 418 -14.33 12.86 -11.05
CA LEU A 418 -15.55 12.93 -10.24
C LEU A 418 -15.42 14.00 -9.16
N ARG A 419 -14.31 14.05 -8.42
CA ARG A 419 -14.07 15.08 -7.40
C ARG A 419 -14.07 16.48 -7.99
N ARG A 420 -13.49 16.69 -9.18
CA ARG A 420 -13.52 17.99 -9.85
C ARG A 420 -14.96 18.38 -10.19
N LYS A 421 -15.73 17.46 -10.80
CA LYS A 421 -17.14 17.66 -11.14
C LYS A 421 -17.98 17.97 -9.90
N LEU A 422 -17.78 17.24 -8.80
CA LEU A 422 -18.49 17.47 -7.55
C LEU A 422 -18.20 18.84 -6.93
N ARG A 423 -16.98 19.40 -7.07
CA ARG A 423 -16.69 20.77 -6.61
C ARG A 423 -17.52 21.79 -7.39
N GLU A 424 -17.51 21.69 -8.71
CA GLU A 424 -18.23 22.59 -9.62
C GLU A 424 -19.73 22.55 -9.33
N LEU A 425 -20.30 21.34 -9.22
CA LEU A 425 -21.72 21.15 -8.92
C LEU A 425 -22.08 21.60 -7.50
N THR A 426 -21.22 21.36 -6.51
CA THR A 426 -21.48 21.80 -5.13
C THR A 426 -21.59 23.33 -5.07
N VAL A 427 -20.73 24.06 -5.78
CA VAL A 427 -20.82 25.53 -5.88
C VAL A 427 -22.14 25.96 -6.53
N LYS A 428 -22.53 25.34 -7.65
CA LYS A 428 -23.83 25.58 -8.32
C LYS A 428 -25.01 25.45 -7.35
N TRP A 429 -25.04 24.36 -6.57
CA TRP A 429 -26.13 24.11 -5.63
C TRP A 429 -26.08 25.00 -4.38
N MET A 430 -24.88 25.38 -3.91
CA MET A 430 -24.71 26.37 -2.85
C MET A 430 -25.30 27.73 -3.24
N ASP A 431 -25.06 28.17 -4.47
CA ASP A 431 -25.59 29.44 -4.98
C ASP A 431 -27.11 29.38 -5.17
N THR A 432 -27.65 28.23 -5.57
CA THR A 432 -29.11 28.00 -5.66
C THR A 432 -29.79 28.15 -4.29
N LEU A 433 -29.14 27.64 -3.23
CA LEU A 433 -29.58 27.71 -1.83
C LEU A 433 -29.22 29.02 -1.12
N ASP A 434 -28.63 29.98 -1.83
CA ASP A 434 -28.15 31.28 -1.30
C ASP A 434 -27.23 31.16 -0.07
N THR A 435 -26.23 30.28 -0.17
CA THR A 435 -25.27 30.03 0.91
C THR A 435 -24.20 31.14 0.96
N THR A 436 -24.57 32.32 1.43
CA THR A 436 -23.72 33.54 1.36
C THR A 436 -22.51 33.51 2.29
N SER A 437 -22.61 32.87 3.45
CA SER A 437 -21.62 32.88 4.55
C SER A 437 -20.44 31.92 4.37
N VAL A 438 -20.40 31.14 3.28
CA VAL A 438 -19.40 30.09 3.07
C VAL A 438 -18.57 30.37 1.81
N SER A 439 -17.28 30.04 1.87
CA SER A 439 -16.38 30.17 0.72
C SER A 439 -16.79 29.25 -0.43
N ARG A 440 -16.72 29.76 -1.66
CA ARG A 440 -16.95 28.97 -2.89
C ARG A 440 -15.71 28.19 -3.33
N HIS A 441 -14.60 28.34 -2.60
CA HIS A 441 -13.43 27.51 -2.80
C HIS A 441 -13.63 26.13 -2.15
N VAL A 442 -14.28 25.23 -2.90
CA VAL A 442 -14.57 23.86 -2.47
C VAL A 442 -13.38 22.94 -2.80
N ASP A 443 -12.85 22.25 -1.79
CA ASP A 443 -11.88 21.16 -1.94
C ASP A 443 -12.42 19.86 -1.34
N ILE A 444 -12.04 18.70 -1.90
CA ILE A 444 -12.72 17.42 -1.65
C ILE A 444 -11.81 16.26 -1.18
N ASP A 445 -10.53 16.36 -0.83
CA ASP A 445 -9.66 15.20 -0.36
C ASP A 445 -9.86 13.75 -0.95
N LEU A 446 -9.05 12.75 -0.54
CA LEU A 446 -9.19 11.37 -1.08
C LEU A 446 -10.26 10.53 -0.36
N ASN A 447 -10.84 11.07 0.70
CA ASN A 447 -11.83 10.45 1.59
C ASN A 447 -13.23 11.07 1.42
N LEU A 448 -13.45 11.88 0.36
CA LEU A 448 -14.68 12.64 0.15
C LEU A 448 -15.00 13.63 1.28
N ARG A 449 -13.97 14.17 1.95
CA ARG A 449 -14.15 15.23 2.95
C ARG A 449 -14.21 16.59 2.26
N PHE A 450 -15.37 17.22 2.35
CA PHE A 450 -15.60 18.56 1.82
C PHE A 450 -15.00 19.61 2.76
N THR A 451 -14.20 20.52 2.18
CA THR A 451 -13.75 21.73 2.84
C THR A 451 -14.10 22.95 2.01
N PHE A 452 -14.41 24.05 2.68
CA PHE A 452 -14.86 25.30 2.07
C PHE A 452 -13.93 26.42 2.55
N GLY A 453 -12.99 26.85 1.70
CA GLY A 453 -11.97 27.81 2.11
C GLY A 453 -11.03 27.30 3.22
N GLY A 454 -10.88 25.98 3.34
CA GLY A 454 -10.07 25.32 4.38
C GLY A 454 -10.85 24.88 5.62
N GLU A 455 -12.12 25.28 5.77
CA GLU A 455 -12.97 24.87 6.89
C GLU A 455 -13.79 23.61 6.57
N THR A 456 -13.95 22.72 7.54
CA THR A 456 -14.78 21.52 7.38
C THR A 456 -16.25 21.81 7.68
N LEU A 457 -17.16 20.93 7.22
CA LEU A 457 -18.58 20.98 7.59
C LEU A 457 -18.82 21.02 9.11
N GLU A 458 -18.02 20.27 9.87
CA GLU A 458 -18.12 20.21 11.34
C GLU A 458 -17.73 21.56 11.97
N THR A 459 -16.69 22.20 11.43
CA THR A 459 -16.24 23.54 11.86
C THR A 459 -17.31 24.60 11.57
N ILE A 460 -17.85 24.62 10.34
CA ILE A 460 -18.89 25.56 9.92
C ILE A 460 -20.18 25.37 10.74
N GLY A 461 -20.52 24.11 11.04
CA GLY A 461 -21.67 23.78 11.88
C GLY A 461 -21.46 23.97 13.39
N SER A 462 -20.27 24.39 13.83
CA SER A 462 -19.92 24.49 15.26
C SER A 462 -20.23 23.21 16.05
N GLY A 463 -20.03 22.04 15.44
CA GLY A 463 -20.30 20.72 16.06
C GLY A 463 -21.78 20.30 16.09
N GLY A 464 -22.68 21.00 15.39
CA GLY A 464 -24.11 20.69 15.34
C GLY A 464 -24.76 20.88 13.96
N THR A 465 -26.09 20.75 13.91
CA THR A 465 -26.88 21.07 12.70
C THR A 465 -27.20 22.55 12.71
N SER A 466 -26.61 23.32 11.80
CA SER A 466 -26.95 24.72 11.58
C SER A 466 -27.70 24.90 10.26
N SER A 467 -28.33 26.06 10.06
CA SER A 467 -28.92 26.46 8.78
C SER A 467 -27.93 26.36 7.63
N THR A 468 -26.70 26.85 7.86
CA THR A 468 -25.60 26.80 6.90
C THR A 468 -25.18 25.36 6.60
N THR A 469 -25.02 24.53 7.63
CA THR A 469 -24.68 23.11 7.47
C THR A 469 -25.74 22.38 6.67
N SER A 470 -27.02 22.62 6.96
CA SER A 470 -28.14 22.00 6.24
C SER A 470 -28.15 22.38 4.76
N ARG A 471 -27.90 23.66 4.44
CA ARG A 471 -27.73 24.12 3.04
C ARG A 471 -26.56 23.41 2.36
N LEU A 472 -25.41 23.28 3.02
CA LEU A 472 -24.26 22.59 2.45
C LEU A 472 -24.52 21.10 2.23
N VAL A 473 -25.19 20.42 3.16
CA VAL A 473 -25.55 18.99 3.02
C VAL A 473 -26.51 18.79 1.85
N LEU A 474 -27.54 19.64 1.73
CA LEU A 474 -28.45 19.64 0.57
C LEU A 474 -27.68 19.85 -0.74
N ALA A 475 -26.77 20.83 -0.78
CA ALA A 475 -25.96 21.11 -1.96
C ALA A 475 -25.08 19.92 -2.36
N ILE A 476 -24.46 19.24 -1.38
CA ILE A 476 -23.63 18.05 -1.63
C ILE A 476 -24.48 16.89 -2.18
N HIS A 477 -25.66 16.64 -1.64
CA HIS A 477 -26.52 15.55 -2.12
C HIS A 477 -27.08 15.84 -3.52
N ALA A 478 -27.46 17.08 -3.80
CA ALA A 478 -27.88 17.49 -5.14
C ALA A 478 -26.73 17.38 -6.15
N ALA A 479 -25.50 17.77 -5.76
CA ALA A 479 -24.30 17.61 -6.59
C ALA A 479 -23.97 16.14 -6.85
N LEU A 480 -24.08 15.28 -5.83
CA LEU A 480 -23.89 13.83 -5.97
C LEU A 480 -24.93 13.23 -6.91
N LEU A 481 -26.21 13.55 -6.73
CA LEU A 481 -27.27 13.04 -7.59
C LEU A 481 -27.11 13.53 -9.04
N GLU A 482 -26.87 14.83 -9.26
CA GLU A 482 -26.66 15.38 -10.61
C GLU A 482 -25.42 14.77 -11.29
N ALA A 483 -24.35 14.52 -10.53
CA ALA A 483 -23.19 13.82 -11.07
C ALA A 483 -23.50 12.35 -11.42
N TYR A 484 -24.28 11.67 -10.58
CA TYR A 484 -24.66 10.26 -10.70
C TYR A 484 -25.63 10.00 -11.86
N LEU A 485 -26.60 10.89 -12.05
CA LEU A 485 -27.59 10.81 -13.13
C LEU A 485 -27.04 11.14 -14.52
N ALA A 486 -25.79 11.60 -14.61
CA ALA A 486 -25.10 11.75 -15.88
C ALA A 486 -24.85 10.40 -16.58
N ASP A 487 -24.86 9.29 -15.83
CA ASP A 487 -24.90 7.95 -16.37
C ASP A 487 -26.35 7.46 -16.41
N GLU A 488 -26.87 7.19 -17.62
CA GLU A 488 -28.23 6.71 -17.81
C GLU A 488 -28.44 5.27 -17.31
N SER A 489 -27.37 4.49 -17.16
CA SER A 489 -27.41 3.11 -16.67
C SER A 489 -27.48 2.99 -15.14
N SER A 490 -27.34 4.11 -14.43
CA SER A 490 -27.42 4.18 -12.98
C SER A 490 -28.81 3.76 -12.45
N PRO A 491 -28.90 2.73 -11.59
CA PRO A 491 -30.19 2.19 -11.13
C PRO A 491 -30.94 3.09 -10.12
N PHE A 492 -30.24 3.88 -9.31
CA PHE A 492 -30.86 4.72 -8.27
C PHE A 492 -31.30 6.09 -8.81
N ARG A 493 -32.51 6.15 -9.35
CA ARG A 493 -33.00 7.38 -10.00
C ARG A 493 -33.96 8.16 -9.11
N PHE A 494 -33.59 8.36 -7.85
CA PHE A 494 -34.41 9.10 -6.90
C PHE A 494 -33.59 9.86 -5.84
N LEU A 495 -34.21 10.87 -5.23
CA LEU A 495 -33.75 11.52 -3.99
C LEU A 495 -34.90 11.65 -3.00
N ILE A 496 -34.69 11.18 -1.78
CA ILE A 496 -35.68 11.21 -0.70
C ILE A 496 -35.23 12.21 0.38
N LEU A 497 -36.03 13.26 0.60
CA LEU A 497 -35.75 14.31 1.58
C LEU A 497 -36.84 14.34 2.66
N ASP A 498 -36.53 13.87 3.87
CA ASP A 498 -37.44 14.02 5.01
C ASP A 498 -37.31 15.43 5.61
N THR A 499 -38.32 16.26 5.37
CA THR A 499 -38.44 17.63 5.88
C THR A 499 -37.21 18.49 5.56
N PRO A 500 -36.90 18.79 4.28
CA PRO A 500 -35.70 19.53 3.91
C PRO A 500 -35.69 20.98 4.42
N LYS A 501 -36.85 21.53 4.80
CA LYS A 501 -36.94 22.78 5.55
C LYS A 501 -36.48 22.56 7.00
N GLN A 502 -35.19 22.70 7.25
CA GLN A 502 -34.62 22.75 8.60
C GLN A 502 -34.81 24.15 9.21
N ASP A 503 -34.68 24.25 10.54
CA ASP A 503 -34.81 25.53 11.26
C ASP A 503 -33.88 26.58 10.61
N GLU A 504 -34.42 27.78 10.37
CA GLU A 504 -33.77 28.94 9.72
C GLU A 504 -33.57 28.88 8.19
N LEU A 505 -33.95 27.81 7.46
CA LEU A 505 -33.95 27.84 5.99
C LEU A 505 -35.16 28.62 5.45
N HIS A 506 -34.91 29.71 4.70
CA HIS A 506 -35.99 30.51 4.13
C HIS A 506 -36.77 29.72 3.08
N THR A 507 -38.11 29.86 3.11
CA THR A 507 -39.01 29.20 2.18
C THR A 507 -38.67 29.51 0.71
N ALA A 508 -38.23 30.74 0.41
CA ALA A 508 -37.86 31.14 -0.94
C ALA A 508 -36.61 30.41 -1.45
N ASP A 509 -35.62 30.17 -0.59
CA ASP A 509 -34.38 29.46 -0.96
C ASP A 509 -34.69 27.98 -1.21
N LEU A 510 -35.49 27.37 -0.32
CA LEU A 510 -35.96 26.00 -0.51
C LEU A 510 -36.80 25.87 -1.78
N ALA A 511 -37.66 26.85 -2.08
CA ALA A 511 -38.48 26.85 -3.29
C ALA A 511 -37.62 26.81 -4.56
N ARG A 512 -36.58 27.67 -4.63
CA ARG A 512 -35.63 27.68 -5.76
C ARG A 512 -34.90 26.34 -5.87
N TYR A 513 -34.42 25.80 -4.75
CA TYR A 513 -33.73 24.52 -4.72
C TYR A 513 -34.60 23.36 -5.21
N ILE A 514 -35.84 23.24 -4.73
CA ILE A 514 -36.75 22.17 -5.15
C ILE A 514 -37.12 22.31 -6.63
N THR A 515 -37.35 23.54 -7.11
CA THR A 515 -37.65 23.77 -8.54
C THR A 515 -36.47 23.38 -9.44
N GLU A 516 -35.24 23.69 -9.03
CA GLU A 516 -34.06 23.31 -9.81
C GLU A 516 -33.80 21.79 -9.74
N LEU A 517 -34.07 21.15 -8.60
CA LEU A 517 -34.04 19.69 -8.48
C LEU A 517 -35.08 19.01 -9.37
N GLU A 518 -36.32 19.50 -9.38
CA GLU A 518 -37.39 18.99 -10.23
C GLU A 518 -36.97 19.04 -11.69
N ARG A 519 -36.46 20.19 -12.16
CA ARG A 519 -35.95 20.36 -13.53
C ARG A 519 -34.83 19.38 -13.87
N MET A 520 -33.90 19.16 -12.94
CA MET A 520 -32.81 18.20 -13.11
C MET A 520 -33.35 16.76 -13.14
N CYS A 521 -34.28 16.42 -12.26
CA CYS A 521 -34.93 15.12 -12.22
C CYS A 521 -35.73 14.83 -13.51
N GLU A 522 -36.47 15.81 -14.04
CA GLU A 522 -37.19 15.69 -15.31
C GLU A 522 -36.22 15.44 -16.48
N ALA A 523 -35.13 16.20 -16.56
CA ALA A 523 -34.13 16.06 -17.62
C ALA A 523 -33.43 14.69 -17.61
N HIS A 524 -33.33 14.08 -16.44
CA HIS A 524 -32.64 12.82 -16.24
C HIS A 524 -33.57 11.66 -15.88
N ASN A 525 -34.90 11.73 -16.05
CA ASN A 525 -35.85 10.67 -15.68
C ASN A 525 -35.62 10.10 -14.25
N ALA A 526 -35.54 11.00 -13.27
CA ALA A 526 -35.39 10.69 -11.84
C ALA A 526 -36.57 11.23 -11.04
N GLN A 527 -36.75 10.74 -9.81
CA GLN A 527 -37.86 11.09 -8.93
C GLN A 527 -37.40 11.84 -7.68
N LEU A 528 -38.04 12.98 -7.40
CA LEU A 528 -37.87 13.69 -6.13
C LEU A 528 -39.01 13.36 -5.17
N ILE A 529 -38.69 12.81 -4.00
CA ILE A 529 -39.64 12.48 -2.95
C ILE A 529 -39.28 13.32 -1.73
N PHE A 530 -40.20 14.16 -1.24
CA PHE A 530 -39.95 14.93 -0.03
C PHE A 530 -41.19 15.17 0.80
N SER A 531 -40.99 15.36 2.10
CA SER A 531 -42.02 15.76 3.05
C SER A 531 -41.88 17.24 3.41
N SER A 532 -42.99 17.95 3.61
CA SER A 532 -42.99 19.36 3.99
C SER A 532 -44.15 19.67 4.95
N THR A 533 -43.91 20.63 5.85
CA THR A 533 -44.93 21.15 6.77
C THR A 533 -45.39 22.55 6.38
N GLU A 534 -44.46 23.44 6.04
CA GLU A 534 -44.73 24.87 5.91
C GLU A 534 -44.67 25.37 4.47
N TYR A 535 -43.98 24.64 3.60
CA TYR A 535 -43.86 24.98 2.19
C TYR A 535 -44.72 24.04 1.36
N ASP A 536 -45.79 24.57 0.78
CA ASP A 536 -46.62 23.86 -0.19
C ASP A 536 -46.07 24.12 -1.59
N HIS A 537 -45.21 23.22 -2.06
CA HIS A 537 -44.62 23.36 -3.40
C HIS A 537 -45.70 23.15 -4.48
N PRO A 538 -45.77 24.01 -5.51
CA PRO A 538 -46.61 23.75 -6.67
C PRO A 538 -46.31 22.37 -7.27
N THR A 539 -47.34 21.71 -7.78
CA THR A 539 -47.20 20.38 -8.39
C THR A 539 -47.65 20.43 -9.84
N ALA A 540 -46.86 19.85 -10.73
CA ALA A 540 -47.16 19.67 -12.14
C ALA A 540 -48.20 18.55 -12.35
N LYS A 541 -48.65 18.34 -13.59
CA LYS A 541 -49.68 17.34 -13.92
C LYS A 541 -49.26 15.89 -13.64
N GLN A 542 -47.95 15.60 -13.68
CA GLN A 542 -47.40 14.26 -13.44
C GLN A 542 -46.99 14.06 -11.97
N ASP A 543 -47.05 15.12 -11.16
CA ASP A 543 -46.66 15.05 -9.75
C ASP A 543 -47.76 14.47 -8.89
N MET A 544 -47.33 13.71 -7.88
CA MET A 544 -48.22 13.23 -6.84
C MET A 544 -48.09 14.08 -5.58
N ARG A 545 -49.20 14.70 -5.19
CA ARG A 545 -49.37 15.32 -3.88
C ARG A 545 -50.08 14.35 -2.95
N TRP A 546 -49.40 13.91 -1.90
CA TRP A 546 -49.99 13.09 -0.85
C TRP A 546 -50.44 13.97 0.31
N LEU A 547 -51.71 13.85 0.65
CA LEU A 547 -52.35 14.50 1.79
C LEU A 547 -52.80 13.42 2.79
N PRO A 548 -52.87 13.73 4.09
CA PRO A 548 -53.33 12.78 5.09
C PRO A 548 -54.81 12.42 4.87
N THR A 549 -55.10 11.13 4.70
CA THR A 549 -56.44 10.61 4.36
C THR A 549 -57.16 9.95 5.52
N TYR A 550 -56.57 9.85 6.71
CA TYR A 550 -57.21 9.24 7.88
C TYR A 550 -57.63 10.28 8.91
N ARG A 551 -58.80 10.09 9.54
CA ARG A 551 -59.22 10.88 10.70
C ARG A 551 -58.32 10.60 11.89
N GLY A 552 -57.66 11.64 12.41
CA GLY A 552 -56.93 11.60 13.67
C GLY A 552 -57.66 12.34 14.79
N PRO A 553 -57.13 12.30 16.02
CA PRO A 553 -57.76 12.93 17.19
C PRO A 553 -57.92 14.44 17.08
N GLU A 554 -56.92 15.13 16.50
CA GLU A 554 -56.89 16.59 16.37
C GLU A 554 -56.81 17.07 14.91
N LYS A 555 -56.25 16.24 14.03
CA LYS A 555 -55.97 16.56 12.62
C LYS A 555 -55.91 15.28 11.80
N SER A 556 -56.00 15.40 10.47
CA SER A 556 -55.84 14.27 9.58
C SER A 556 -54.43 13.68 9.66
N MET A 557 -54.36 12.35 9.57
CA MET A 557 -53.15 11.53 9.70
C MET A 557 -52.88 10.76 8.40
N TYR A 558 -51.61 10.45 8.14
CA TYR A 558 -51.21 9.59 7.01
C TYR A 558 -51.42 8.10 7.28
N LEU A 559 -51.47 7.71 8.54
CA LEU A 559 -51.67 6.32 8.97
C LEU A 559 -52.91 6.26 9.86
N GLY A 560 -53.78 5.28 9.62
CA GLY A 560 -55.00 5.07 10.38
C GLY A 560 -55.64 3.73 10.04
N LYS A 561 -56.74 3.38 10.71
CA LYS A 561 -57.49 2.17 10.36
C LYS A 561 -58.30 2.42 9.10
N ARG A 562 -58.66 1.34 8.39
CA ARG A 562 -59.54 1.42 7.22
C ARG A 562 -60.90 2.08 7.53
N SER A 563 -61.40 1.93 8.77
CA SER A 563 -62.61 2.61 9.25
C SER A 563 -62.49 4.12 9.35
N ASP A 564 -61.26 4.63 9.49
CA ASP A 564 -60.97 6.05 9.75
C ASP A 564 -60.65 6.80 8.45
N LEU A 565 -60.72 6.12 7.30
CA LEU A 565 -60.47 6.73 6.00
C LEU A 565 -61.50 7.83 5.74
N LEU A 566 -61.02 9.01 5.37
CA LEU A 566 -61.84 10.12 4.90
C LEU A 566 -62.45 9.69 3.57
N SER A 567 -63.78 9.80 3.45
CA SER A 567 -64.47 9.69 2.17
C SER A 567 -63.96 10.81 1.27
N GLU A 568 -63.48 10.44 0.07
CA GLU A 568 -62.97 11.37 -0.96
C GLU A 568 -63.95 12.49 -1.31
#